data_AF-A0A7S2C843-F1
#
_entry.id   AF-A0A7S2C843-F1
#
_cell.length_a   1.000
_cell.length_b   1.000
_cell.length_c   1.000
_cell.angle_alpha   90.00
_cell.angle_beta   90.00
_cell.angle_gamma   90.00
#
_symmetry.space_group_name_H-M   'P 1'
#
loop_
_entity.id
_entity.type
_entity.pdbx_description
1 polymer ?
#
loop_
_entity_poly.entity_id
_entity_poly.type
_entity_poly.pdbx_seq_one_letter_code
_entity_poly.pdbx_strand_id
1 'polypeptide(L)'
;NNGCICCTVRGDLIAGLKKLHKQTTGKGNPLDGIIIETTGLADPAPVAQTFFADDFVQGNMCLDGILTIVDAKHVLQHLKEVKPDGIVNEAVQQVAFADR
;
A
#
# COMPACT_ATOMS: atom_id res chain seq x y z
N ASN A 1 -17.59 13.09 4.22
CA ASN A 1 -16.48 12.43 3.50
C ASN A 1 -15.54 11.89 4.56
N ASN A 2 -15.49 10.57 4.76
CA ASN A 2 -14.99 9.94 5.99
C ASN A 2 -13.46 9.72 5.98
N GLY A 3 -12.73 10.40 5.10
CA GLY A 3 -11.27 10.27 4.98
C GLY A 3 -10.80 9.23 3.96
N CYS A 4 -11.69 8.46 3.33
CA CYS A 4 -11.30 7.50 2.29
C CYS A 4 -11.00 8.18 0.96
N ILE A 5 -9.96 7.69 0.26
CA ILE A 5 -9.61 8.09 -1.10
C ILE A 5 -9.36 6.81 -1.91
N CYS A 6 -9.97 6.71 -3.08
CA CYS A 6 -9.69 5.65 -4.05
C CYS A 6 -8.73 6.20 -5.13
N CYS A 7 -7.67 5.46 -5.43
CA CYS A 7 -6.61 5.83 -6.37
C CYS A 7 -6.27 4.61 -7.22
N THR A 8 -6.02 4.78 -8.51
CA THR A 8 -5.71 3.66 -9.43
C THR A 8 -4.27 3.66 -9.91
N VAL A 9 -3.61 4.82 -9.90
CA VAL A 9 -2.20 4.96 -10.25
C VAL A 9 -1.42 5.67 -9.14
N ARG A 10 -0.10 5.45 -9.12
CA ARG A 10 0.81 6.02 -8.11
C ARG A 10 0.66 7.55 -7.94
N GLY A 11 0.47 8.26 -9.05
CA GLY A 11 0.27 9.72 -9.02
C GLY A 11 -0.98 10.13 -8.22
N ASP A 12 -2.07 9.35 -8.34
CA ASP A 12 -3.30 9.60 -7.60
C ASP A 12 -3.11 9.36 -6.10
N LEU A 13 -2.34 8.33 -5.72
CA LEU A 13 -2.00 8.07 -4.32
C LEU A 13 -1.27 9.27 -3.70
N ILE A 14 -0.23 9.78 -4.37
CA ILE A 14 0.53 10.95 -3.90
C ILE A 14 -0.38 12.17 -3.74
N ALA A 15 -1.24 12.44 -4.73
CA ALA A 15 -2.19 13.54 -4.67
C ALA A 15 -3.19 13.37 -3.53
N GLY A 16 -3.67 12.15 -3.30
CA GLY A 16 -4.55 11.78 -2.19
C GLY A 16 -3.89 12.02 -0.83
N LEU A 17 -2.66 11.53 -0.64
CA LEU A 17 -1.88 11.72 0.59
C LEU A 17 -1.64 13.22 0.88
N LYS A 18 -1.23 14.00 -0.13
CA LYS A 18 -1.04 15.46 -0.02
C LYS A 18 -2.33 16.16 0.41
N LYS A 19 -3.46 15.77 -0.19
CA LYS A 19 -4.77 16.32 0.14
C LYS A 19 -5.19 15.98 1.57
N LEU A 20 -5.03 14.72 2.00
CA LEU A 20 -5.36 14.29 3.37
C LEU A 20 -4.54 15.05 4.39
N HIS A 21 -3.21 15.09 4.20
CA HIS A 21 -2.31 15.81 5.09
C HIS A 21 -2.72 17.27 5.26
N LYS A 22 -2.95 17.99 4.15
CA LYS A 22 -3.35 19.42 4.20
C LYS A 22 -4.69 19.62 4.90
N GLN A 23 -5.64 18.70 4.71
CA GLN A 23 -6.97 18.82 5.31
C GLN A 23 -6.99 18.57 6.82
N THR A 24 -6.12 17.68 7.32
CA THR A 24 -6.11 17.26 8.73
C THR A 24 -5.23 18.18 9.56
N THR A 25 -4.04 18.54 9.07
CA THR A 25 -3.16 19.51 9.73
C THR A 25 -3.77 20.91 9.75
N GLY A 26 -4.39 21.36 8.66
CA GLY A 26 -5.05 22.66 8.58
C GLY A 26 -6.25 22.83 9.52
N LYS A 27 -6.79 21.72 10.06
CA LYS A 27 -7.87 21.72 11.06
C LYS A 27 -7.36 21.51 12.49
N GLY A 28 -6.04 21.44 12.69
CA GLY A 28 -5.43 21.17 14.00
C GLY A 28 -5.66 19.75 14.51
N ASN A 29 -6.03 18.81 13.63
CA ASN A 29 -6.28 17.41 13.97
C ASN A 29 -5.51 16.50 13.02
N PRO A 30 -4.17 16.40 13.17
CA PRO A 30 -3.33 15.54 12.32
C PRO A 30 -3.75 14.07 12.45
N LEU A 31 -3.45 13.29 11.42
CA LEU A 31 -3.73 11.84 11.45
C LEU A 31 -2.64 11.13 12.24
N ASP A 32 -3.05 10.18 13.08
CA ASP A 32 -2.12 9.26 13.74
C ASP A 32 -1.57 8.22 12.77
N GLY A 33 -2.32 7.87 11.72
CA GLY A 33 -1.92 6.89 10.72
C GLY A 33 -2.80 6.89 9.47
N ILE A 34 -2.30 6.24 8.42
CA ILE A 34 -3.00 6.04 7.15
C ILE A 34 -2.90 4.55 6.81
N ILE A 35 -4.05 3.91 6.54
CA ILE A 35 -4.09 2.54 6.01
C ILE A 35 -4.29 2.64 4.50
N ILE A 36 -3.37 2.03 3.75
CA ILE A 36 -3.47 1.90 2.30
C ILE A 36 -3.88 0.47 1.99
N GLU A 37 -5.11 0.30 1.47
CA GLU A 37 -5.58 -0.98 0.95
C GLU A 37 -5.20 -1.09 -0.53
N THR A 38 -4.50 -2.16 -0.88
CA THR A 38 -4.24 -2.52 -2.27
C THR A 38 -5.28 -3.52 -2.74
N THR A 39 -5.64 -3.52 -4.03
CA THR A 39 -6.53 -4.56 -4.57
C THR A 39 -5.86 -5.94 -4.44
N GLY A 40 -6.65 -7.02 -4.46
CA GLY A 40 -6.14 -8.38 -4.19
C GLY A 40 -5.01 -8.86 -5.12
N LEU A 41 -4.83 -8.25 -6.29
CA LEU A 41 -3.75 -8.56 -7.24
C LEU A 41 -2.69 -7.46 -7.36
N ALA A 42 -2.80 -6.40 -6.56
CA ALA A 42 -1.86 -5.29 -6.65
C ALA A 42 -0.50 -5.67 -6.04
N ASP A 43 0.56 -5.20 -6.69
CA ASP A 43 1.93 -5.28 -6.23
C ASP A 43 2.16 -4.23 -5.12
N PRO A 44 2.62 -4.62 -3.91
CA PRO A 44 2.94 -3.68 -2.85
C PRO A 44 4.17 -2.80 -3.14
N ALA A 45 5.08 -3.22 -4.02
CA ALA A 45 6.35 -2.54 -4.22
C ALA A 45 6.22 -1.10 -4.76
N PRO A 46 5.40 -0.81 -5.81
CA PRO A 46 5.20 0.56 -6.28
C PRO A 46 4.52 1.48 -5.25
N VAL A 47 3.70 0.92 -4.37
CA VAL A 47 3.07 1.65 -3.26
C VAL A 47 4.13 2.03 -2.24
N ALA A 48 4.93 1.06 -1.77
CA ALA A 48 6.01 1.29 -0.82
C ALA A 48 7.06 2.29 -1.35
N GLN A 49 7.45 2.17 -2.62
CA GLN A 49 8.40 3.10 -3.27
C GLN A 49 7.94 4.56 -3.22
N THR A 50 6.64 4.83 -3.17
CA THR A 50 6.11 6.20 -3.08
C THR A 50 6.65 6.94 -1.86
N PHE A 51 6.86 6.25 -0.75
CA PHE A 51 7.36 6.83 0.49
C PHE A 51 8.85 7.19 0.46
N PHE A 52 9.59 6.70 -0.53
CA PHE A 52 11.03 6.96 -0.69
C PHE A 52 11.37 7.83 -1.91
N ALA A 53 10.39 8.08 -2.79
CA ALA A 53 10.64 8.72 -4.08
C ALA A 53 9.81 9.99 -4.32
N ASP A 54 8.95 10.42 -3.38
CA ASP A 54 8.33 11.75 -3.41
C ASP A 54 8.77 12.53 -2.16
N ASP A 55 9.47 13.65 -2.37
CA ASP A 55 10.07 14.46 -1.30
C ASP A 55 9.04 14.93 -0.26
N PHE A 56 7.82 15.24 -0.70
CA PHE A 56 6.77 15.68 0.23
C PHE A 56 6.30 14.51 1.09
N VAL A 57 6.07 13.33 0.50
CA VAL A 57 5.67 12.15 1.27
C VAL A 57 6.77 11.79 2.25
N GLN A 58 8.03 11.71 1.82
CA GLN A 58 9.17 11.38 2.67
C GLN A 58 9.38 12.38 3.82
N GLY A 59 9.13 13.67 3.58
CA GLY A 59 9.30 14.70 4.61
C GLY A 59 8.15 14.79 5.63
N ASN A 60 6.99 14.19 5.37
CA ASN A 60 5.79 14.36 6.21
C ASN A 60 5.16 13.04 6.66
N MET A 61 5.59 11.91 6.10
CA MET A 61 5.01 10.58 6.31
C MET A 61 6.14 9.54 6.26
N CYS A 62 5.91 8.41 6.91
CA CYS A 62 6.79 7.25 6.80
C CYS A 62 5.95 6.00 6.52
N LEU A 63 6.57 5.02 5.85
CA LEU A 63 6.00 3.69 5.72
C LEU A 63 6.32 2.93 7.01
N ASP A 64 5.29 2.69 7.83
CA ASP A 64 5.44 1.97 9.10
C ASP A 64 5.59 0.46 8.91
N GLY A 65 4.79 -0.10 8.00
CA GLY A 65 4.91 -1.50 7.60
C GLY A 65 3.95 -1.89 6.50
N ILE A 66 4.22 -3.05 5.90
CA ILE A 66 3.44 -3.74 4.89
C ILE A 66 2.83 -4.97 5.56
N LEU A 67 1.50 -5.00 5.63
CA LEU A 67 0.76 -6.10 6.23
C LEU A 67 0.05 -6.90 5.15
N THR A 68 0.27 -8.22 5.12
CA THR A 68 -0.44 -9.13 4.22
C THR A 68 -1.37 -10.04 5.02
N ILE A 69 -2.66 -9.99 4.69
CA ILE A 69 -3.68 -10.87 5.26
C ILE A 69 -3.85 -12.08 4.34
N VAL A 70 -3.77 -13.29 4.91
CA VAL A 70 -3.89 -14.53 4.16
C VAL A 70 -5.09 -15.35 4.62
N ASP A 71 -5.76 -16.02 3.68
CA ASP A 71 -6.73 -17.06 4.01
C ASP A 71 -5.99 -18.35 4.37
N ALA A 72 -6.01 -18.71 5.66
CA ALA A 72 -5.31 -19.88 6.18
C ALA A 72 -5.72 -21.20 5.50
N LYS A 73 -6.95 -21.33 4.98
CA LYS A 73 -7.42 -22.53 4.28
C LYS A 73 -6.79 -22.67 2.89
N HIS A 74 -6.54 -21.55 2.21
CA HIS A 74 -6.16 -21.54 0.80
C HIS A 74 -4.72 -21.03 0.55
N VAL A 75 -4.05 -20.44 1.54
CA VAL A 75 -2.74 -19.79 1.37
C VAL A 75 -1.69 -20.72 0.76
N LEU A 76 -1.62 -21.98 1.19
CA LEU A 76 -0.65 -22.93 0.66
C LEU A 76 -0.92 -23.29 -0.81
N GLN A 77 -2.18 -23.29 -1.23
CA GLN A 77 -2.55 -23.50 -2.63
C GLN A 77 -2.10 -22.30 -3.48
N HIS A 78 -2.39 -21.08 -3.04
CA HIS A 78 -2.01 -19.86 -3.75
C HIS A 78 -0.48 -19.70 -3.86
N LEU A 79 0.25 -19.96 -2.77
CA LEU A 79 1.72 -19.89 -2.76
C LEU A 79 2.40 -20.96 -3.63
N LYS A 80 1.76 -22.12 -3.83
CA LYS A 80 2.28 -23.22 -4.65
C LYS A 80 1.81 -23.19 -6.10
N GLU A 81 0.94 -22.24 -6.45
CA GLU A 81 0.45 -22.09 -7.81
C GLU A 81 1.61 -21.78 -8.76
N VAL A 82 1.83 -22.66 -9.72
CA VAL A 82 2.83 -22.47 -10.77
C VAL A 82 2.23 -21.53 -11.81
N LYS A 83 2.81 -20.33 -11.91
CA LYS A 83 2.48 -19.37 -12.97
C LYS A 83 3.28 -19.69 -14.24
N PRO A 84 2.78 -19.29 -15.43
CA PRO A 84 3.55 -19.38 -16.67
C PRO A 84 4.90 -18.65 -16.57
N ASP A 85 5.86 -19.04 -17.41
CA ASP A 85 7.17 -18.39 -17.43
C ASP A 85 7.06 -16.87 -17.66
N GLY A 86 7.77 -16.11 -16.83
CA GLY A 86 7.75 -14.64 -16.86
C GLY A 86 6.58 -13.99 -16.12
N ILE A 87 5.65 -14.77 -15.56
CA ILE A 87 4.54 -14.27 -14.74
C ILE A 87 4.88 -14.46 -13.26
N VAL A 88 4.78 -13.36 -12.51
CA VAL A 88 5.02 -13.38 -11.06
C VAL A 88 3.81 -13.97 -10.35
N ASN A 89 4.05 -14.80 -9.32
CA ASN A 89 2.99 -15.22 -8.41
C ASN A 89 2.74 -14.10 -7.39
N GLU A 90 1.60 -13.45 -7.51
CA GLU A 90 1.20 -12.27 -6.72
C GLU A 90 1.10 -12.61 -5.23
N ALA A 91 0.61 -13.81 -4.89
CA ALA A 91 0.50 -14.25 -3.49
C ALA A 91 1.89 -14.43 -2.85
N VAL A 92 2.85 -14.97 -3.60
CA VAL A 92 4.24 -15.07 -3.13
C VAL A 92 4.84 -13.68 -2.94
N GLN A 93 4.60 -12.77 -3.89
CA GLN A 93 5.13 -11.42 -3.84
C GLN A 93 4.56 -10.63 -2.66
N GLN A 94 3.24 -10.67 -2.44
CA GLN A 94 2.59 -10.01 -1.29
C GLN A 94 3.13 -10.52 0.04
N VAL A 95 3.23 -11.84 0.22
CA VAL A 95 3.80 -12.44 1.44
C VAL A 95 5.27 -12.08 1.62
N ALA A 96 6.06 -12.03 0.54
CA ALA A 96 7.48 -11.70 0.61
C ALA A 96 7.77 -10.23 0.97
N PHE A 97 6.85 -9.32 0.63
CA PHE A 97 6.94 -7.90 0.97
C PHE A 97 6.39 -7.56 2.36
N ALA A 98 5.71 -8.50 3.02
CA ALA A 98 5.16 -8.24 4.35
C ALA A 98 6.28 -8.12 5.39
N ASP A 99 6.14 -7.16 6.30
CA ASP A 99 7.03 -7.02 7.46
C ASP A 99 6.80 -8.13 8.49
N ARG A 100 7.81 -8.38 9.32
CA ARG A 100 7.86 -9.47 10.31
C ARG A 100 7.35 -9.06 11.68
#